data_AF-A0A1L0D6J4-F1
#
_entry.id   AF-A0A1L0D6J4-F1
#
_cell.length_a   1.000
_cell.length_b   1.000
_cell.length_c   1.000
_cell.angle_alpha   90.00
_cell.angle_beta   90.00
_cell.angle_gamma   90.00
#
_symmetry.space_group_name_H-M   'P 1'
#
loop_
_entity.id
_entity.type
_entity.pdbx_description
1 polymer ?
#
loop_
_entity_poly.entity_id
_entity_poly.type
_entity_poly.pdbx_seq_one_letter_code
_entity_poly.pdbx_strand_id
1 'polypeptide(L)'
;MKKPSKFAQSSYHKEGRDTSTPVESKKVNPNAPKSEFFTQLVETGKPNWKLAPAAVKSRYNGIFLVLFSIPFILLPGWELYRRLGGKSTKKVQQGEIVEGKQVRKFDEVEKWQVEKESFMYKIFGRDFFLDGFTSKTMRPEDSKESPKS
;
A
#
# COMPACT_ATOMS: atom_id res chain seq x y z
N MET A 1 28.01 -36.26 8.42
CA MET A 1 26.99 -36.25 7.34
C MET A 1 25.88 -35.28 7.70
N LYS A 2 25.72 -34.15 6.99
CA LYS A 2 24.67 -33.15 7.25
C LYS A 2 23.37 -33.56 6.55
N LYS A 3 22.24 -33.61 7.27
CA LYS A 3 20.92 -33.94 6.71
C LYS A 3 20.47 -32.81 5.76
N PRO A 4 19.85 -33.12 4.61
CA PRO A 4 19.37 -32.09 3.69
C PRO A 4 18.24 -31.27 4.32
N SER A 5 18.30 -29.95 4.12
CA SER A 5 17.31 -28.98 4.59
C SER A 5 15.93 -29.24 3.98
N LYS A 6 14.87 -29.20 4.79
CA LYS A 6 13.46 -29.31 4.35
C LYS A 6 13.05 -28.24 3.32
N PHE A 7 13.83 -27.15 3.21
CA PHE A 7 13.60 -26.07 2.26
C PHE A 7 14.12 -26.38 0.84
N ALA A 8 15.02 -27.35 0.69
CA ALA A 8 15.58 -27.72 -0.61
C ALA A 8 14.54 -28.33 -1.57
N GLN A 9 13.41 -28.83 -1.05
CA GLN A 9 12.31 -29.38 -1.86
C GLN A 9 11.10 -28.42 -1.97
N SER A 10 11.24 -27.16 -1.54
CA SER A 10 10.13 -26.21 -1.64
C SER A 10 9.92 -25.75 -3.08
N SER A 11 8.66 -25.60 -3.49
CA SER A 11 8.26 -25.06 -4.80
C SER A 11 8.69 -23.62 -5.06
N TYR A 12 9.30 -22.97 -4.07
CA TYR A 12 9.71 -21.57 -4.08
C TYR A 12 11.22 -21.40 -4.35
N HIS A 13 12.04 -22.43 -4.20
CA HIS A 13 13.44 -22.37 -4.63
C HIS A 13 13.55 -22.65 -6.12
N LYS A 14 13.83 -21.58 -6.88
CA LYS A 14 14.01 -21.55 -8.34
C LYS A 14 15.49 -21.47 -8.75
N GLU A 15 16.43 -21.78 -7.86
CA GLU A 15 17.83 -21.85 -8.24
C GLU A 15 18.15 -23.27 -8.72
N GLY A 16 18.47 -23.41 -10.00
CA GLY A 16 18.92 -24.67 -10.61
C GLY A 16 17.87 -25.50 -11.36
N ARG A 17 16.67 -24.97 -11.64
CA ARG A 17 15.68 -25.70 -12.46
C ARG A 17 16.00 -25.48 -13.95
N ASP A 18 16.47 -26.53 -14.62
CA ASP A 18 16.59 -26.56 -16.08
C ASP A 18 15.29 -26.06 -16.72
N THR A 19 15.40 -24.97 -17.48
CA THR A 19 14.28 -24.28 -18.17
C THR A 19 13.66 -25.10 -19.30
N SER A 20 14.06 -26.37 -19.46
CA SER A 20 13.65 -27.26 -20.55
C SER A 20 12.47 -28.18 -20.21
N THR A 21 11.93 -28.16 -18.99
CA THR A 21 10.69 -28.90 -18.72
C THR A 21 9.50 -28.08 -19.21
N PRO A 22 8.77 -28.50 -20.26
CA PRO A 22 7.54 -27.82 -20.63
C PRO A 22 6.59 -27.97 -19.44
N VAL A 23 6.08 -26.84 -18.94
CA VAL A 23 4.97 -26.84 -18.00
C VAL A 23 3.82 -27.51 -18.76
N GLU A 24 3.54 -28.78 -18.46
CA GLU A 24 2.39 -29.47 -19.02
C GLU A 24 1.15 -28.65 -18.68
N SER A 25 0.64 -27.94 -19.68
CA SER A 25 -0.68 -27.35 -19.62
C SER A 25 -1.61 -28.53 -19.41
N LYS A 26 -2.19 -28.65 -18.21
CA LYS A 26 -3.20 -29.66 -17.89
C LYS A 26 -4.21 -29.64 -19.03
N LYS A 27 -4.20 -30.68 -19.86
CA LYS A 27 -5.18 -30.86 -20.94
C LYS A 27 -6.55 -30.85 -20.28
N VAL A 28 -7.33 -29.81 -20.56
CA VAL A 28 -8.68 -29.66 -20.04
C VAL A 28 -9.50 -30.79 -20.65
N ASN A 29 -9.92 -31.76 -19.84
CA ASN A 29 -10.79 -32.84 -20.31
C ASN A 29 -12.10 -32.22 -20.83
N PRO A 30 -12.43 -32.37 -22.13
CA PRO A 30 -13.65 -31.79 -22.71
C PRO A 30 -14.94 -32.40 -22.14
N ASN A 31 -14.84 -33.56 -21.50
CA ASN A 31 -15.95 -34.28 -20.85
C ASN A 31 -16.06 -34.04 -19.35
N ALA A 32 -15.36 -33.04 -18.79
CA ALA A 32 -15.57 -32.67 -17.39
C ALA A 32 -17.03 -32.21 -17.19
N PRO A 33 -17.72 -32.63 -16.11
CA PRO A 33 -19.10 -32.21 -15.87
C PRO A 33 -19.16 -30.68 -15.81
N LYS A 34 -19.95 -30.08 -16.71
CA LYS A 34 -20.17 -28.63 -16.73
C LYS A 34 -20.81 -28.26 -15.39
N SER A 35 -20.21 -27.33 -14.65
CA SER A 35 -20.77 -26.96 -13.35
C SER A 35 -22.13 -26.28 -13.56
N GLU A 36 -23.10 -26.66 -12.73
CA GLU A 36 -24.47 -26.11 -12.75
C GLU A 36 -24.48 -24.58 -12.67
N PHE A 37 -23.49 -24.01 -11.99
CA PHE A 37 -23.24 -22.58 -11.93
C PHE A 37 -23.11 -21.93 -13.31
N PHE A 38 -22.30 -22.51 -14.21
CA PHE A 38 -22.10 -21.92 -15.54
C PHE A 38 -23.33 -22.12 -16.43
N THR A 39 -24.03 -23.26 -16.32
CA THR A 39 -25.27 -23.50 -17.06
C THR A 39 -26.34 -22.48 -16.67
N GLN A 40 -26.59 -22.29 -15.37
CA GLN A 40 -27.55 -21.28 -14.90
C GLN A 40 -27.15 -19.86 -15.25
N LEU A 41 -25.85 -19.54 -15.21
CA LEU A 41 -25.36 -18.22 -15.60
C LEU A 41 -25.66 -17.90 -17.06
N VAL A 42 -25.49 -18.88 -17.96
CA VAL A 42 -25.77 -18.71 -19.39
C VAL A 42 -27.26 -18.59 -19.65
N GLU A 43 -28.10 -19.36 -18.96
CA GLU A 43 -29.55 -19.37 -19.15
C GLU A 43 -30.27 -18.16 -18.55
N THR A 44 -29.88 -17.77 -17.33
CA THR A 44 -30.59 -16.71 -16.57
C THR A 44 -29.90 -15.34 -16.66
N GLY A 45 -28.65 -15.30 -17.12
CA GLY A 45 -27.81 -14.09 -17.13
C GLY A 45 -27.40 -13.59 -15.74
N LYS A 46 -27.80 -14.27 -14.66
CA LYS A 46 -27.49 -13.87 -13.26
C LYS A 46 -26.65 -14.93 -12.56
N PRO A 47 -25.52 -14.56 -11.93
CA PRO A 47 -24.70 -15.52 -11.21
C PRO A 47 -25.37 -15.93 -9.89
N ASN A 48 -25.66 -17.22 -9.75
CA ASN A 48 -26.07 -17.79 -8.47
C ASN A 48 -24.83 -18.21 -7.66
N TRP A 49 -24.30 -17.29 -6.85
CA TRP A 49 -23.09 -17.52 -6.06
C TRP A 49 -23.20 -18.67 -5.05
N LYS A 50 -24.40 -19.17 -4.73
CA LYS A 50 -24.56 -20.33 -3.84
C LYS A 50 -24.01 -21.60 -4.50
N LEU A 51 -24.22 -21.75 -5.80
CA LEU A 51 -23.80 -22.92 -6.60
C LEU A 51 -22.39 -22.77 -7.20
N ALA A 52 -21.75 -21.61 -7.02
CA ALA A 52 -20.44 -21.35 -7.61
C ALA A 52 -19.35 -22.27 -7.03
N PRO A 53 -18.51 -22.91 -7.87
CA PRO A 53 -17.36 -23.67 -7.40
C PRO A 53 -16.42 -22.80 -6.55
N ALA A 54 -15.79 -23.40 -5.52
CA ALA A 54 -14.89 -22.68 -4.60
C ALA A 54 -13.75 -21.95 -5.34
N ALA A 55 -13.22 -22.55 -6.41
CA ALA A 55 -12.19 -21.93 -7.24
C ALA A 55 -12.67 -20.64 -7.95
N VAL A 56 -13.93 -20.59 -8.39
CA VAL A 56 -14.52 -19.41 -9.03
C VAL A 56 -14.69 -18.30 -7.99
N LYS A 57 -15.21 -18.62 -6.80
CA LYS A 57 -15.36 -17.67 -5.69
C LYS A 57 -14.03 -17.06 -5.27
N SER A 58 -13.01 -17.89 -5.11
CA SER A 58 -11.67 -17.45 -4.71
C SER A 58 -11.05 -16.49 -5.74
N ARG A 59 -11.15 -16.81 -7.04
CA ARG A 59 -10.66 -15.94 -8.12
C ARG A 59 -11.43 -14.63 -8.19
N TYR A 60 -12.76 -14.68 -8.07
CA TYR A 60 -13.61 -13.49 -8.05
C TYR A 60 -13.24 -12.56 -6.90
N ASN A 61 -13.12 -13.09 -5.68
CA ASN A 61 -12.72 -12.30 -4.51
C ASN A 61 -11.32 -11.71 -4.69
N GLY A 62 -10.37 -12.45 -5.28
CA GLY A 62 -9.05 -11.93 -5.58
C GLY A 62 -9.08 -10.72 -6.52
N ILE A 63 -9.79 -10.84 -7.65
CA ILE A 63 -9.96 -9.74 -8.61
C ILE A 63 -10.70 -8.56 -7.96
N PHE A 64 -11.77 -8.84 -7.22
CA PHE A 64 -12.54 -7.83 -6.50
C PHE A 64 -11.67 -7.04 -5.53
N LEU A 65 -10.84 -7.72 -4.74
CA LEU A 65 -9.92 -7.06 -3.80
C LEU A 65 -8.86 -6.21 -4.51
N VAL A 66 -8.33 -6.68 -5.65
CA VAL A 66 -7.41 -5.87 -6.47
C VAL A 66 -8.09 -4.59 -6.94
N LEU A 67 -9.29 -4.69 -7.53
CA LEU A 67 -10.03 -3.52 -7.99
C LEU A 67 -10.43 -2.60 -6.84
N PHE A 68 -10.85 -3.18 -5.72
CA PHE A 68 -11.19 -2.44 -4.50
C PHE A 68 -9.97 -1.71 -3.91
N SER A 69 -8.76 -2.24 -4.07
CA SER A 69 -7.53 -1.62 -3.57
C SER A 69 -7.09 -0.40 -4.38
N ILE A 70 -7.53 -0.26 -5.64
CA ILE A 70 -7.14 0.83 -6.54
C ILE A 70 -7.34 2.22 -5.90
N PRO A 71 -8.53 2.59 -5.38
CA PRO A 71 -8.71 3.91 -4.75
C PRO A 71 -7.81 4.11 -3.53
N PHE A 72 -7.59 3.06 -2.72
CA PHE A 72 -6.73 3.13 -1.54
C PHE A 72 -5.25 3.27 -1.88
N ILE A 73 -4.83 2.90 -3.09
CA ILE A 73 -3.45 3.07 -3.55
C ILE A 73 -3.30 4.40 -4.29
N LEU A 74 -4.23 4.71 -5.20
CA LEU A 74 -4.14 5.88 -6.07
C LEU A 74 -4.30 7.19 -5.30
N LEU A 75 -5.22 7.30 -4.35
CA LEU A 75 -5.43 8.53 -3.59
C LEU A 75 -4.17 8.94 -2.79
N PRO A 76 -3.61 8.09 -1.91
CA PRO A 76 -2.38 8.43 -1.21
C PRO A 76 -1.17 8.49 -2.14
N GLY A 77 -1.12 7.66 -3.19
CA GLY A 77 -0.04 7.72 -4.18
C GLY A 77 0.01 9.04 -4.94
N TRP A 78 -1.14 9.58 -5.33
CA TRP A 78 -1.27 10.88 -5.97
C TRP A 78 -0.87 12.02 -5.03
N GLU A 79 -1.34 11.97 -3.78
CA GLU A 79 -0.98 12.98 -2.77
C GLU A 79 0.53 12.95 -2.48
N LEU A 80 1.13 11.76 -2.35
CA LEU A 80 2.57 11.61 -2.17
C LEU A 80 3.34 12.13 -3.39
N TYR A 81 2.90 11.83 -4.61
CA TYR A 81 3.50 12.36 -5.83
C TYR A 81 3.48 13.89 -5.86
N ARG A 82 2.36 14.51 -5.48
CA ARG A 82 2.26 15.98 -5.38
C ARG A 82 3.19 16.55 -4.31
N ARG A 83 3.34 15.87 -3.18
CA ARG A 83 4.26 16.27 -2.09
C ARG A 83 5.72 16.18 -2.50
N LEU A 84 6.13 15.09 -3.14
CA LEU A 84 7.48 14.93 -3.69
C LEU A 84 7.82 16.00 -4.74
N GLY A 85 6.83 16.43 -5.52
CA GLY A 85 6.97 17.52 -6.48
C GLY A 85 6.89 18.94 -5.87
N GLY A 86 6.82 19.07 -4.54
CA GLY A 86 6.75 20.37 -3.85
C GLY A 86 5.43 21.14 -4.03
N LYS A 87 4.37 20.46 -4.51
CA LYS A 87 3.05 21.07 -4.81
C LYS A 87 2.02 20.90 -3.68
N SER A 88 2.40 20.28 -2.57
CA SER A 88 1.55 20.03 -1.40
C SER A 88 2.44 19.82 -0.18
N THR A 89 2.06 20.38 0.97
CA THR A 89 2.72 20.18 2.26
C THR A 89 1.70 19.80 3.32
N LYS A 90 2.11 18.97 4.29
CA LYS A 90 1.23 18.64 5.41
C LYS A 90 1.07 19.89 6.29
N LYS A 91 -0.18 20.33 6.50
CA LYS A 91 -0.48 21.41 7.44
C LYS A 91 -0.13 20.96 8.87
N VAL A 92 0.57 21.83 9.58
CA VAL A 92 0.94 21.63 11.00
C VAL A 92 -0.32 21.65 11.87
N GLN A 93 -0.36 20.79 12.88
CA GLN A 93 -1.45 20.79 13.84
C GLN A 93 -1.47 22.11 14.61
N GLN A 94 -2.59 22.85 14.53
CA GLN A 94 -2.70 24.20 15.13
C GLN A 94 -3.25 24.19 16.56
N GLY A 95 -3.83 23.08 17.00
CA GLY A 95 -4.46 22.98 18.30
C GLY A 95 -5.07 21.62 18.55
N GLU A 96 -5.74 21.53 19.69
CA GLU A 96 -6.48 20.36 20.15
C GLU A 96 -7.92 20.75 20.49
N ILE A 97 -8.85 19.83 20.26
CA ILE A 97 -10.24 20.01 20.68
C ILE A 97 -10.33 19.58 22.14
N VAL A 98 -10.54 20.56 23.02
CA VAL A 98 -10.78 20.31 24.44
C VAL A 98 -12.27 20.00 24.63
N GLU A 99 -12.59 19.23 25.67
CA GLU A 99 -13.96 18.88 26.05
C GLU A 99 -14.87 20.12 26.02
N GLY A 100 -15.97 20.04 25.26
CA GLY A 100 -16.88 21.17 25.05
C GLY A 100 -16.74 21.91 23.72
N LYS A 101 -16.07 21.34 22.71
CA LYS A 101 -15.89 21.90 21.35
C LYS A 101 -15.06 23.18 21.29
N GLN A 102 -14.31 23.51 22.35
CA GLN A 102 -13.37 24.63 22.32
C GLN A 102 -12.03 24.16 21.76
N VAL A 103 -11.50 24.90 20.79
CA VAL A 103 -10.18 24.63 20.22
C VAL A 103 -9.15 25.35 21.07
N ARG A 104 -8.35 24.60 21.84
CA ARG A 104 -7.14 25.13 22.46
C ARG A 104 -6.10 25.26 21.36
N LYS A 105 -5.78 26.50 20.99
CA LYS A 105 -4.68 26.78 20.05
C LYS A 105 -3.36 26.46 20.74
N PHE A 106 -2.46 25.82 20.01
CA PHE A 106 -1.10 25.61 20.44
C PHE A 106 -0.27 26.87 20.21
N ASP A 107 0.70 27.12 21.09
CA ASP A 107 1.75 28.11 20.84
C ASP A 107 2.74 27.61 19.78
N GLU A 108 3.53 28.50 19.18
CA GLU A 108 4.45 28.13 18.09
C GLU A 108 5.45 27.03 18.49
N VAL A 109 5.92 27.07 19.74
CA VAL A 109 6.81 26.06 20.30
C VAL A 109 6.09 24.72 20.49
N GLU A 110 4.87 24.74 21.03
CA GLU A 110 4.04 23.54 21.23
C GLU A 110 3.71 22.87 19.89
N LYS A 111 3.37 23.64 18.86
CA LYS A 111 3.13 23.11 17.49
C LYS A 111 4.31 22.31 16.99
N TRP A 112 5.53 22.81 17.21
CA TRP A 112 6.74 22.15 16.72
C TRP A 112 7.14 20.93 17.54
N GLN A 113 6.85 20.92 18.84
CA GLN A 113 7.03 19.73 19.68
C GLN A 113 6.06 18.61 19.29
N VAL A 114 4.77 18.92 19.18
CA VAL A 114 3.74 17.95 18.78
C VAL A 114 4.02 17.38 17.38
N GLU A 115 4.46 18.24 16.45
CA GLU A 115 4.79 17.75 15.10
C GLU A 115 6.05 16.86 15.12
N LYS A 116 7.10 17.21 15.86
CA LYS A 116 8.31 16.37 16.00
C LYS A 116 8.01 15.00 16.61
N GLU A 117 7.02 14.92 17.48
CA GLU A 117 6.59 13.67 18.10
C GLU A 117 5.70 12.81 17.18
N SER A 118 5.12 13.42 16.14
CA SER A 118 4.28 12.74 15.15
C SER A 118 5.01 11.64 14.38
N PHE A 119 4.33 10.53 14.16
CA PHE A 119 4.83 9.43 13.32
C PHE A 119 5.20 9.89 11.90
N MET A 120 4.45 10.85 11.36
CA MET A 120 4.71 11.40 10.03
C MET A 120 6.04 12.17 9.98
N TYR A 121 6.37 12.92 11.03
CA TYR A 121 7.67 13.60 11.14
C TYR A 121 8.82 12.60 11.28
N LYS A 122 8.62 11.52 12.02
CA LYS A 122 9.64 10.48 12.21
C LYS A 122 9.97 9.72 10.91
N ILE A 123 9.00 9.52 10.03
CA ILE A 123 9.22 8.81 8.75
C ILE A 123 9.72 9.75 7.66
N PHE A 124 9.07 10.90 7.50
CA PHE A 124 9.28 11.77 6.35
C PHE A 124 10.21 12.94 6.63
N GLY A 125 10.56 13.18 7.90
CA GLY A 125 11.44 14.26 8.32
C GLY A 125 10.80 15.65 8.21
N ARG A 126 11.63 16.67 8.45
CA ARG A 126 11.24 18.10 8.45
C ARG A 126 10.73 18.56 7.08
N ASP A 127 11.23 17.98 6.00
CA ASP A 127 10.93 18.36 4.60
C ASP A 127 9.48 18.07 4.19
N PHE A 128 8.76 17.24 4.96
CA PHE A 128 7.35 16.92 4.70
C PHE A 128 6.37 18.04 5.09
N PHE A 129 6.84 19.01 5.87
CA PHE A 129 6.03 20.03 6.55
C PHE A 129 6.35 21.47 6.15
N LEU A 130 7.49 21.70 5.50
CA LEU A 130 7.92 23.03 5.08
C LEU A 130 7.48 23.29 3.64
N ASP A 131 6.60 24.28 3.48
CA ASP A 131 6.10 24.72 2.17
C ASP A 131 7.28 25.15 1.28
N GLY A 132 7.49 24.43 0.17
CA GLY A 132 8.51 24.78 -0.83
C GLY A 132 9.95 24.37 -0.54
N PHE A 133 10.27 23.67 0.56
CA PHE A 133 11.62 23.16 0.84
C PHE A 133 11.69 21.64 0.60
N THR A 134 11.87 21.26 -0.66
CA THR A 134 12.40 19.92 -0.94
C THR A 134 13.92 19.98 -0.81
N SER A 135 14.56 18.89 -0.37
CA SER A 135 16.01 18.73 -0.13
C SER A 135 16.96 19.15 -1.26
N LYS A 136 16.47 19.62 -2.41
CA LYS A 136 17.25 20.31 -3.44
C LYS A 136 17.54 21.79 -3.16
N THR A 137 16.93 22.43 -2.15
CA THR A 137 17.15 23.85 -1.85
C THR A 137 17.89 24.15 -0.55
N MET A 138 18.16 23.16 0.31
CA MET A 138 19.02 23.37 1.47
C MET A 138 20.50 23.29 1.05
N ARG A 139 21.16 24.45 0.99
CA ARG A 139 22.62 24.51 1.07
C ARG A 139 23.01 24.17 2.52
N PRO A 140 24.09 23.41 2.75
CA PRO A 140 24.52 22.99 4.09
C PRO A 140 24.89 24.15 5.05
N GLU A 141 24.94 25.38 4.55
CA GLU A 141 25.33 26.59 5.27
C GLU A 141 24.30 27.04 6.34
N ASP A 142 23.00 26.72 6.19
CA ASP A 142 21.96 27.19 7.14
C ASP A 142 21.94 26.42 8.48
N SER A 143 22.83 25.44 8.66
CA SER A 143 22.93 24.65 9.89
C SER A 143 23.91 25.24 10.93
N LYS A 144 24.53 26.38 10.63
CA LYS A 144 25.43 27.10 11.53
C LYS A 144 24.91 28.50 11.84
N GLU A 145 23.81 28.60 12.57
CA GLU A 145 23.52 29.82 13.34
C GLU A 145 24.56 29.96 14.46
N SER A 146 25.50 30.85 14.18
CA SER A 146 26.21 31.77 15.07
C SER A 146 25.77 31.80 16.55
N PRO A 147 26.71 31.69 17.51
CA PRO A 147 26.45 32.15 18.86
C PRO A 147 26.34 33.68 18.85
N LYS A 148 25.32 34.18 19.54
CA LYS A 148 25.01 35.59 19.76
C LYS A 148 26.24 36.42 20.14
N SER A 149 26.30 37.64 19.62
CA SER A 149 26.76 38.83 20.33
C SER A 149 25.95 40.03 19.86
#